data_AF-A0A7J6QH68-F1
#
_entry.id   AF-A0A7J6QH68-F1
#
_cell.length_a   1.000
_cell.length_b   1.000
_cell.length_c   1.000
_cell.angle_alpha   90.00
_cell.angle_beta   90.00
_cell.angle_gamma   90.00
#
_symmetry.space_group_name_H-M   'P 1'
#
loop_
_entity.id
_entity.type
_entity.pdbx_description
1 polymer ?
#
loop_
_entity_poly.entity_id
_entity_poly.type
_entity_poly.pdbx_seq_one_letter_code
_entity_poly.pdbx_strand_id
1 'polypeptide(L)'
;MSKVILFNVEAGGTLNLDDRLFELVDKDPGRVNNSKLGRFFSDYASPSTEGPDGRTIGIAGIERLCNDLGNDPMDEAWLTIAYYCQAETMGEFTKSEWTNGMQRIGVDSMEGLREALPELRKEIDEDRNSSEQIYRYAFTYSLDSGAKTLP
;
A
#
# COMPACT_ATOMS: atom_id res chain seq x y z
N MET A 1 27.78 27.41 6.78
CA MET A 1 28.31 26.22 7.48
C MET A 1 27.63 25.01 6.86
N SER A 2 28.25 24.48 5.80
CA SER A 2 27.80 23.28 5.12
C SER A 2 28.38 22.07 5.86
N LYS A 3 27.53 21.12 6.22
CA LYS A 3 27.96 19.75 6.48
C LYS A 3 27.26 18.84 5.49
N VAL A 4 28.06 18.52 4.49
CA VAL A 4 27.95 17.40 3.58
C VAL A 4 27.70 16.13 4.40
N ILE A 5 26.56 15.47 4.21
CA ILE A 5 26.42 14.05 4.50
C ILE A 5 26.60 13.32 3.18
N LEU A 6 27.81 12.81 3.00
CA LEU A 6 28.13 11.74 2.06
C LEU A 6 27.60 10.45 2.67
N PHE A 7 26.56 9.87 2.07
CA PHE A 7 26.37 8.42 2.13
C PHE A 7 26.40 7.89 0.71
N ASN A 8 27.48 7.16 0.45
CA ASN A 8 27.72 6.36 -0.73
C ASN A 8 26.74 5.17 -0.69
N VAL A 9 25.78 5.15 -1.61
CA VAL A 9 25.07 3.92 -2.01
C VAL A 9 25.54 3.63 -3.44
N GLU A 10 26.52 2.73 -3.54
CA GLU A 10 26.80 2.02 -4.78
C GLU A 10 25.93 0.77 -4.81
N ALA A 11 24.81 0.87 -5.50
CA ALA A 11 24.15 -0.23 -6.19
C ALA A 11 23.40 0.40 -7.37
N GLY A 12 23.73 -0.04 -8.58
CA GLY A 12 23.27 0.58 -9.83
C GLY A 12 21.74 0.68 -9.91
N GLY A 13 21.28 1.89 -10.14
CA GLY A 13 19.88 2.23 -10.41
C GLY A 13 19.72 3.73 -10.18
N THR A 14 19.36 4.48 -11.21
CA THR A 14 18.88 5.85 -11.03
C THR A 14 17.53 5.75 -10.33
N LEU A 15 17.52 5.81 -9.00
CA LEU A 15 16.29 5.89 -8.22
C LEU A 15 15.58 7.19 -8.60
N ASN A 16 14.32 7.11 -9.05
CA ASN A 16 13.55 8.28 -9.44
C ASN A 16 13.27 9.16 -8.21
N LEU A 17 12.97 10.43 -8.45
CA LEU A 17 12.60 11.35 -7.38
C LEU A 17 11.37 10.86 -6.61
N ASP A 18 10.41 10.25 -7.30
CA ASP A 18 9.25 9.59 -6.69
C ASP A 18 9.67 8.42 -5.78
N ASP A 19 10.61 7.57 -6.21
CA ASP A 19 11.13 6.46 -5.38
C ASP A 19 11.78 6.97 -4.08
N ARG A 20 12.51 8.09 -4.16
CA ARG A 20 13.17 8.72 -3.00
C ARG A 20 12.19 9.41 -2.05
N LEU A 21 11.14 10.01 -2.57
CA LEU A 21 10.09 10.61 -1.75
C LEU A 21 9.27 9.53 -1.06
N PHE A 22 9.03 8.42 -1.75
CA PHE A 22 8.39 7.24 -1.20
C PHE A 22 9.21 6.64 -0.04
N GLU A 23 10.53 6.48 -0.19
CA GLU A 23 11.42 6.02 0.89
C GLU A 23 11.45 6.93 2.13
N LEU A 24 11.11 8.22 2.00
CA LEU A 24 11.01 9.15 3.14
C LEU A 24 9.68 9.03 3.90
N VAL A 25 8.64 8.44 3.28
CA VAL A 25 7.31 8.23 3.85
C VAL A 25 7.16 6.82 4.44
N ASP A 26 8.09 5.93 4.11
CA ASP A 26 8.18 4.57 4.65
C ASP A 26 8.35 4.59 6.18
N LYS A 27 7.47 3.87 6.90
CA LYS A 27 7.59 3.76 8.36
C LYS A 27 8.69 2.75 8.69
N ASP A 28 9.45 2.97 9.77
CA ASP A 28 10.51 2.04 10.18
C ASP A 28 9.95 0.60 10.19
N PRO A 29 10.52 -0.34 9.41
CA PRO A 29 9.94 -1.68 9.20
C PRO A 29 10.03 -2.58 10.45
N GLY A 30 10.25 -2.00 11.62
CA GLY A 30 10.40 -2.63 12.92
C GLY A 30 9.37 -3.72 13.20
N ARG A 31 9.85 -4.97 13.09
CA ARG A 31 9.27 -6.24 13.58
C ARG A 31 8.02 -6.77 12.87
N VAL A 32 7.89 -6.56 11.55
CA VAL A 32 6.90 -7.30 10.76
C VAL A 32 7.28 -8.78 10.64
N ASN A 33 6.40 -9.69 11.09
CA ASN A 33 6.63 -11.13 10.95
C ASN A 33 6.13 -11.63 9.59
N ASN A 34 7.05 -11.95 8.68
CA ASN A 34 6.73 -12.47 7.34
C ASN A 34 5.84 -13.72 7.31
N SER A 35 5.94 -14.60 8.32
CA SER A 35 5.07 -15.78 8.38
C SER A 35 3.64 -15.43 8.78
N LYS A 36 3.45 -14.45 9.67
CA LYS A 36 2.12 -13.93 10.02
C LYS A 36 1.52 -13.17 8.85
N LEU A 37 2.29 -12.29 8.22
CA LEU A 37 1.87 -11.51 7.06
C LEU A 37 1.48 -12.41 5.88
N GLY A 38 2.25 -13.47 5.62
CA GLY A 38 1.91 -14.45 4.57
C GLY A 38 0.60 -15.21 4.85
N ARG A 39 0.29 -15.50 6.12
CA ARG A 39 -1.01 -16.08 6.52
C ARG A 39 -2.13 -15.05 6.37
N PHE A 40 -1.89 -13.83 6.84
CA PHE A 40 -2.83 -12.74 6.72
C PHE A 40 -3.25 -12.51 5.26
N PHE A 41 -2.30 -12.48 4.32
CA PHE A 41 -2.63 -12.46 2.88
C PHE A 41 -3.46 -13.68 2.46
N SER A 42 -3.05 -14.87 2.87
CA SER A 42 -3.66 -16.13 2.45
C SER A 42 -5.12 -16.30 2.89
N ASP A 43 -5.51 -15.68 4.00
CA ASP A 43 -6.87 -15.72 4.54
C ASP A 43 -7.88 -14.97 3.63
N TYR A 44 -7.40 -13.99 2.86
CA TYR A 44 -8.25 -13.18 1.98
C TYR A 44 -8.03 -13.46 0.49
N ALA A 45 -6.88 -14.01 0.13
CA ALA A 45 -6.51 -14.23 -1.26
C ALA A 45 -7.25 -15.41 -1.94
N SER A 46 -7.80 -15.14 -3.11
CA SER A 46 -8.34 -16.14 -4.05
C SER A 46 -7.34 -16.46 -5.16
N PRO A 47 -7.49 -17.57 -5.89
CA PRO A 47 -6.76 -17.79 -7.14
C PRO A 47 -7.00 -16.64 -8.11
N SER A 48 -5.94 -16.15 -8.76
CA SER A 48 -6.04 -15.15 -9.83
C SER A 48 -5.62 -15.76 -11.17
N THR A 49 -6.26 -15.30 -12.24
CA THR A 49 -5.91 -15.70 -13.61
C THR A 49 -4.87 -14.76 -14.23
N GLU A 50 -4.68 -13.57 -13.64
CA GLU A 50 -3.89 -12.47 -14.23
C GLU A 50 -2.71 -12.01 -13.35
N GLY A 51 -2.60 -12.49 -12.10
CA GLY A 51 -1.53 -12.10 -11.18
C GLY A 51 -0.25 -12.97 -11.28
N PRO A 52 0.96 -12.38 -11.17
CA PRO A 52 2.24 -13.08 -11.28
C PRO A 52 2.46 -14.14 -10.19
N ASP A 53 1.83 -13.96 -9.02
CA ASP A 53 1.93 -14.83 -7.85
C ASP A 53 0.83 -15.93 -7.82
N GLY A 54 -0.07 -15.97 -8.82
CA GLY A 54 -1.17 -16.93 -8.94
C GLY A 54 -2.28 -16.80 -7.88
N ARG A 55 -2.16 -15.84 -6.96
CA ARG A 55 -3.15 -15.50 -5.92
C ARG A 55 -3.19 -14.00 -5.71
N THR A 56 -4.40 -13.47 -5.50
CA THR A 56 -4.63 -12.05 -5.24
C THR A 56 -5.75 -11.88 -4.22
N ILE A 57 -5.70 -10.79 -3.46
CA ILE A 57 -6.84 -10.30 -2.69
C ILE A 57 -7.64 -9.42 -3.66
N GLY A 58 -8.58 -10.02 -4.39
CA GLY A 58 -9.51 -9.27 -5.24
C GLY A 58 -10.65 -8.64 -4.43
N ILE A 59 -11.62 -8.03 -5.14
CA ILE A 59 -12.78 -7.33 -4.57
C ILE A 59 -13.46 -8.13 -3.44
N ALA A 60 -13.78 -9.40 -3.67
CA ALA A 60 -14.42 -10.24 -2.65
C ALA A 60 -13.54 -10.47 -1.41
N GLY A 61 -12.21 -10.45 -1.56
CA GLY A 61 -11.26 -10.51 -0.45
C GLY A 61 -11.21 -9.19 0.32
N ILE A 62 -11.21 -8.06 -0.39
CA ILE A 62 -11.26 -6.71 0.18
C ILE A 62 -12.58 -6.49 0.96
N GLU A 63 -13.72 -6.92 0.41
CA GLU A 63 -15.02 -6.84 1.10
C GLU A 63 -15.01 -7.60 2.43
N ARG A 64 -14.43 -8.81 2.45
CA ARG A 64 -14.26 -9.57 3.70
C ARG A 64 -13.30 -8.88 4.67
N LEU A 65 -12.18 -8.35 4.18
CA LEU A 65 -11.26 -7.56 5.00
C LEU A 65 -11.97 -6.37 5.66
N CYS A 66 -12.74 -5.59 4.90
CA CYS A 66 -13.47 -4.45 5.41
C CYS A 66 -14.47 -4.85 6.48
N ASN A 67 -15.26 -5.91 6.22
CA ASN A 67 -16.22 -6.45 7.17
C ASN A 67 -15.55 -6.86 8.48
N ASP A 68 -14.44 -7.59 8.41
CA ASP A 68 -13.75 -8.10 9.60
C ASP A 68 -12.99 -6.99 10.34
N LEU A 69 -12.50 -5.97 9.64
CA LEU A 69 -11.95 -4.76 10.24
C LEU A 69 -13.01 -3.92 10.96
N GLY A 70 -14.29 -4.07 10.57
CA GLY A 70 -15.38 -3.19 10.99
C GLY A 70 -15.27 -1.81 10.33
N ASN A 71 -14.65 -1.74 9.16
CA ASN A 71 -14.34 -0.51 8.45
C ASN A 71 -15.16 -0.38 7.17
N ASP A 72 -15.49 0.85 6.78
CA ASP A 72 -16.19 1.09 5.52
C ASP A 72 -15.26 0.81 4.32
N PRO A 73 -15.70 0.10 3.27
CA PRO A 73 -14.92 -0.10 2.06
C PRO A 73 -14.57 1.20 1.30
N MET A 74 -15.33 2.27 1.53
CA MET A 74 -15.12 3.60 0.95
C MET A 74 -14.28 4.52 1.85
N ASP A 75 -13.75 4.01 2.96
CA ASP A 75 -12.86 4.76 3.84
C ASP A 75 -11.58 5.15 3.09
N GLU A 76 -11.21 6.42 3.20
CA GLU A 76 -10.02 6.99 2.55
C GLU A 76 -8.70 6.33 3.01
N ALA A 77 -8.67 5.70 4.18
CA ALA A 77 -7.53 4.91 4.62
C ALA A 77 -7.16 3.80 3.62
N TRP A 78 -8.15 3.27 2.88
CA TRP A 78 -7.89 2.26 1.85
C TRP A 78 -7.11 2.82 0.67
N LEU A 79 -7.23 4.11 0.38
CA LEU A 79 -6.43 4.77 -0.64
C LEU A 79 -4.98 4.90 -0.17
N THR A 80 -4.76 5.24 1.09
CA THR A 80 -3.42 5.24 1.71
C THR A 80 -2.81 3.84 1.70
N ILE A 81 -3.60 2.79 2.02
CA ILE A 81 -3.13 1.40 1.95
C ILE A 81 -2.74 1.01 0.51
N ALA A 82 -3.58 1.34 -0.47
CA ALA A 82 -3.30 1.09 -1.88
C ALA A 82 -2.00 1.77 -2.32
N TYR A 83 -1.79 3.02 -1.90
CA TYR A 83 -0.56 3.75 -2.12
C TYR A 83 0.65 3.05 -1.50
N TYR A 84 0.60 2.61 -0.24
CA TYR A 84 1.73 1.92 0.37
C TYR A 84 2.06 0.58 -0.31
N CYS A 85 1.02 -0.16 -0.69
CA CYS A 85 1.12 -1.38 -1.47
C CYS A 85 1.63 -1.15 -2.90
N GLN A 86 1.58 0.10 -3.39
CA GLN A 86 1.81 0.44 -4.79
C GLN A 86 0.96 -0.43 -5.71
N ALA A 87 -0.33 -0.60 -5.35
CA ALA A 87 -1.23 -1.45 -6.10
C ALA A 87 -1.39 -0.92 -7.53
N GLU A 88 -1.19 -1.78 -8.52
CA GLU A 88 -1.31 -1.43 -9.93
C GLU A 88 -2.77 -1.42 -10.38
N THR A 89 -3.57 -2.38 -9.88
CA THR A 89 -4.96 -2.60 -10.32
C THR A 89 -5.96 -2.27 -9.23
N MET A 90 -6.96 -1.45 -9.56
CA MET A 90 -8.01 -1.10 -8.59
C MET A 90 -8.82 -2.33 -8.15
N GLY A 91 -8.96 -2.49 -6.83
CA GLY A 91 -9.75 -3.56 -6.24
C GLY A 91 -9.04 -4.91 -6.22
N GLU A 92 -7.72 -4.92 -6.45
CA GLU A 92 -6.90 -6.11 -6.35
C GLU A 92 -5.56 -5.80 -5.66
N PHE A 93 -5.09 -6.75 -4.84
CA PHE A 93 -3.71 -6.78 -4.36
C PHE A 93 -3.07 -8.13 -4.69
N THR A 94 -1.96 -8.10 -5.41
CA THR A 94 -1.04 -9.24 -5.51
C THR A 94 -0.37 -9.51 -4.16
N LYS A 95 0.22 -10.70 -4.03
CA LYS A 95 0.95 -11.08 -2.81
C LYS A 95 2.13 -10.15 -2.57
N SER A 96 2.84 -9.79 -3.62
CA SER A 96 4.00 -8.90 -3.56
C SER A 96 3.62 -7.49 -3.13
N GLU A 97 2.60 -6.88 -3.75
CA GLU A 97 2.08 -5.55 -3.36
C GLU A 97 1.60 -5.52 -1.92
N TRP A 98 0.78 -6.50 -1.52
CA TRP A 98 0.27 -6.60 -0.16
C TRP A 98 1.40 -6.75 0.86
N THR A 99 2.34 -7.65 0.61
CA THR A 99 3.45 -7.93 1.54
C THR A 99 4.34 -6.70 1.68
N ASN A 100 4.70 -6.06 0.58
CA ASN A 100 5.53 -4.86 0.59
C ASN A 100 4.81 -3.71 1.31
N GLY A 101 3.57 -3.41 0.96
CA GLY A 101 2.82 -2.32 1.59
C GLY A 101 2.63 -2.53 3.10
N MET A 102 2.26 -3.74 3.53
CA MET A 102 2.12 -4.04 4.96
C MET A 102 3.45 -3.95 5.71
N GLN A 103 4.58 -4.30 5.08
CA GLN A 103 5.91 -4.07 5.67
C GLN A 103 6.21 -2.59 5.86
N ARG A 104 5.89 -1.77 4.85
CA ARG A 104 6.09 -0.30 4.87
C ARG A 104 5.20 0.41 5.89
N ILE A 105 4.01 -0.14 6.14
CA ILE A 105 3.09 0.34 7.20
C ILE A 105 3.53 -0.16 8.58
N GLY A 106 4.28 -1.27 8.66
CA GLY A 106 4.67 -1.92 9.91
C GLY A 106 3.62 -2.89 10.46
N VAL A 107 2.80 -3.50 9.60
CA VAL A 107 1.66 -4.36 9.96
C VAL A 107 1.87 -5.80 9.49
N ASP A 108 1.50 -6.77 10.32
CA ASP A 108 1.59 -8.21 10.00
C ASP A 108 0.32 -9.02 10.30
N SER A 109 -0.74 -8.35 10.74
CA SER A 109 -1.99 -8.96 11.21
C SER A 109 -3.18 -8.01 11.06
N MET A 110 -4.40 -8.55 11.09
CA MET A 110 -5.63 -7.77 11.07
C MET A 110 -5.72 -6.77 12.22
N GLU A 111 -5.31 -7.17 13.42
CA GLU A 111 -5.35 -6.32 14.61
C GLU A 111 -4.41 -5.11 14.43
N GLY A 112 -3.18 -5.36 13.95
CA GLY A 112 -2.25 -4.29 13.61
C GLY A 112 -2.77 -3.37 12.52
N LEU A 113 -3.42 -3.91 11.48
CA LEU A 113 -4.02 -3.07 10.43
C LEU A 113 -5.13 -2.18 11.01
N ARG A 114 -6.00 -2.73 11.87
CA ARG A 114 -7.07 -1.97 12.53
C ARG A 114 -6.53 -0.83 13.38
N GLU A 115 -5.44 -1.06 14.10
CA GLU A 115 -4.75 -0.04 14.91
C GLU A 115 -4.07 1.02 14.05
N ALA A 116 -3.62 0.67 12.84
CA ALA A 116 -2.99 1.61 11.90
C ALA A 116 -3.98 2.52 11.17
N LEU A 117 -5.25 2.09 10.97
CA LEU A 117 -6.25 2.85 10.20
C LEU A 117 -6.37 4.34 10.61
N PRO A 118 -6.47 4.72 11.90
CA PRO A 118 -6.59 6.12 12.27
C PRO A 118 -5.38 6.98 11.85
N GLU A 119 -4.18 6.43 11.91
CA GLU A 119 -2.96 7.14 11.48
C GLU A 119 -2.88 7.23 9.96
N LEU A 120 -3.29 6.19 9.25
CA LEU A 120 -3.36 6.19 7.78
C LEU A 120 -4.38 7.23 7.24
N ARG A 121 -5.46 7.51 7.97
CA ARG A 121 -6.40 8.60 7.65
C ARG A 121 -5.77 9.98 7.85
N LYS A 122 -5.06 10.18 8.96
CA LYS A 122 -4.37 11.47 9.21
C LYS A 122 -3.34 11.80 8.14
N GLU A 123 -2.72 10.81 7.51
CA GLU A 123 -1.76 11.06 6.43
C GLU A 123 -2.39 11.67 5.19
N ILE A 124 -3.63 11.30 4.86
CA ILE A 124 -4.35 11.89 3.73
C ILE A 124 -5.06 13.19 4.12
N ASP A 125 -5.50 13.33 5.36
CA ASP A 125 -6.23 14.50 5.87
C ASP A 125 -5.34 15.67 6.32
N GLU A 126 -4.24 15.37 7.02
CA GLU A 126 -3.47 16.34 7.79
C GLU A 126 -2.05 16.55 7.24
N ASP A 127 -1.41 15.50 6.69
CA ASP A 127 -0.05 15.62 6.15
C ASP A 127 -0.06 16.08 4.68
N ARG A 128 0.42 17.30 4.46
CA ARG A 128 0.44 17.92 3.13
C ARG A 128 1.32 17.18 2.12
N ASN A 129 2.42 16.57 2.58
CA ASN A 129 3.36 15.90 1.68
C ASN A 129 2.86 14.50 1.30
N SER A 130 2.28 13.77 2.25
CA SER A 130 1.66 12.47 2.02
C SER A 130 0.40 12.62 1.18
N SER A 131 -0.51 13.54 1.52
CA SER A 131 -1.74 13.79 0.75
C SER A 131 -1.45 14.11 -0.72
N GLU A 132 -0.50 15.01 -1.03
CA GLU A 132 -0.14 15.30 -2.42
C GLU A 132 0.30 14.04 -3.20
N GLN A 133 1.11 13.19 -2.58
CA GLN A 133 1.61 11.96 -3.21
C GLN A 133 0.50 10.90 -3.36
N ILE A 134 -0.30 10.70 -2.32
CA ILE A 134 -1.42 9.76 -2.32
C ILE A 134 -2.45 10.16 -3.38
N TYR A 135 -2.79 11.44 -3.50
CA TYR A 135 -3.71 11.92 -4.54
C TYR A 135 -3.13 11.81 -5.95
N ARG A 136 -1.83 12.06 -6.14
CA ARG A 136 -1.16 11.83 -7.44
C ARG A 136 -1.19 10.35 -7.83
N TYR A 137 -0.93 9.46 -6.88
CA TYR A 137 -1.08 8.03 -7.06
C TYR A 137 -2.53 7.66 -7.41
N ALA A 138 -3.50 8.15 -6.64
CA ALA A 138 -4.93 7.88 -6.82
C ALA A 138 -5.41 8.20 -8.23
N PHE A 139 -4.91 9.31 -8.81
CA PHE A 139 -5.23 9.70 -10.17
C PHE A 139 -4.79 8.62 -11.18
N THR A 140 -3.54 8.16 -11.10
CA THR A 140 -3.00 7.12 -11.99
C THR A 140 -3.68 5.77 -11.74
N TYR A 141 -3.86 5.41 -10.47
CA TYR A 141 -4.52 4.19 -10.02
C TYR A 141 -5.97 4.08 -10.49
N SER A 142 -6.69 5.21 -10.56
CA SER A 142 -8.07 5.25 -11.07
C SER A 142 -8.14 5.14 -12.60
N LEU A 143 -7.09 5.55 -13.33
CA LEU A 143 -7.06 5.55 -14.79
C LEU A 143 -6.84 4.16 -15.40
N ASP A 144 -6.18 3.26 -14.67
CA ASP A 144 -5.87 1.90 -15.16
C ASP A 144 -7.11 0.98 -15.20
N SER A 145 -8.24 1.45 -14.66
CA SER A 145 -9.55 0.77 -14.70
C SER A 145 -10.22 0.72 -16.08
N GLY A 146 -9.49 0.72 -17.20
CA GLY A 146 -10.00 0.38 -18.53
C GLY A 146 -11.17 1.22 -19.10
N ALA A 147 -11.71 2.19 -18.36
CA ALA A 147 -12.85 2.99 -18.76
C ALA A 147 -12.37 4.19 -19.58
N LYS A 148 -12.24 3.99 -20.90
CA LYS A 148 -12.10 5.08 -21.87
C LYS A 148 -13.39 5.90 -22.08
N THR A 149 -14.40 5.75 -21.23
CA THR A 149 -15.63 6.56 -21.27
C THR A 149 -16.33 6.56 -19.91
N LEU A 150 -16.59 7.76 -19.38
CA LEU A 150 -17.68 8.00 -18.44
C LEU A 150 -19.01 8.12 -19.23
N PRO A 151 -20.13 7.59 -18.72
CA PRO A 151 -21.45 7.83 -19.30
C PRO A 151 -21.92 9.30 -19.16
#